data_AF-A0A2V8KIS7-F1
#
_entry.id   AF-A0A2V8KIS7-F1
#
_cell.length_a   1.000
_cell.length_b   1.000
_cell.length_c   1.000
_cell.angle_alpha   90.00
_cell.angle_beta   90.00
_cell.angle_gamma   90.00
#
_symmetry.space_group_name_H-M   'P 1'
#
loop_
_entity.id
_entity.type
_entity.pdbx_description
1 polymer ?
#
loop_
_entity_poly.entity_id
_entity_poly.type
_entity_poly.pdbx_seq_one_letter_code
_entity_poly.pdbx_strand_id
1 'polypeptide(L)'
;MSIIRLIAISAALFAQTDSGIKGVVARNARPELVQEGFMFTEGPVGTADGGLYFSDIMGADKTYRLDSSGKITLYRSNTNGTNGLALLRDGTLIGAEGTGK
;
A
#
# COMPACT_ATOMS: atom_id res chain seq x y z
N MET A 1 42.64 35.38 -5.86
CA MET A 1 42.36 33.94 -6.04
C MET A 1 40.85 33.76 -5.95
N SER A 2 40.13 33.68 -7.08
CA SER A 2 38.66 33.57 -7.08
C SER A 2 38.27 32.08 -7.11
N ILE A 3 37.50 31.64 -6.12
CA ILE A 3 37.07 30.23 -6.00
C ILE A 3 35.66 30.15 -6.61
N ILE A 4 35.54 29.55 -7.78
CA ILE A 4 34.25 29.27 -8.42
C ILE A 4 33.60 28.11 -7.68
N ARG A 5 32.45 28.33 -7.03
CA ARG A 5 31.63 27.25 -6.46
C ARG A 5 30.76 26.66 -7.56
N LEU A 6 31.02 25.41 -7.92
CA LEU A 6 30.13 24.60 -8.75
C LEU A 6 28.92 24.19 -7.90
N ILE A 7 27.72 24.67 -8.27
CA ILE A 7 26.47 24.17 -7.69
C ILE A 7 25.98 23.05 -8.60
N ALA A 8 26.06 21.81 -8.13
CA ALA A 8 25.45 20.68 -8.82
C ALA A 8 23.94 20.71 -8.59
N ILE A 9 23.18 20.98 -9.65
CA ILE A 9 21.72 20.81 -9.64
C ILE A 9 21.45 19.33 -9.91
N SER A 10 21.06 18.58 -8.89
CA SER A 10 20.49 17.23 -9.10
C SER A 10 19.09 17.37 -9.68
N ALA A 11 18.92 17.02 -10.95
CA ALA A 11 17.59 16.82 -11.52
C ALA A 11 17.03 15.50 -10.96
N ALA A 12 15.91 15.55 -10.25
CA ALA A 12 15.18 14.36 -9.86
C ALA A 12 14.65 13.66 -11.12
N LEU A 13 15.21 12.50 -11.44
CA LEU A 13 14.72 11.65 -12.53
C LEU A 13 13.46 10.93 -12.04
N PHE A 14 12.29 11.46 -12.39
CA PHE A 14 11.03 10.75 -12.18
C PHE A 14 10.80 9.79 -13.36
N ALA A 15 10.68 8.50 -13.07
CA ALA A 15 10.42 7.46 -14.08
C ALA A 15 8.99 7.50 -14.66
N GLN A 16 8.13 8.38 -14.16
CA GLN A 16 6.73 8.47 -14.58
C GLN A 16 6.55 9.49 -15.68
N THR A 17 5.90 9.06 -16.77
CA THR A 17 5.50 9.94 -17.87
C THR A 17 4.32 10.82 -17.44
N ASP A 18 4.38 12.12 -17.71
CA ASP A 18 3.31 13.07 -17.37
C ASP A 18 1.99 12.82 -18.10
N SER A 19 1.97 12.00 -19.15
CA SER A 19 0.80 11.79 -20.00
C SER A 19 -0.38 11.07 -19.31
N GLY A 20 -0.14 10.36 -18.20
CA GLY A 20 -1.13 9.46 -17.62
C GLY A 20 -1.53 8.32 -18.58
N ILE A 21 -2.58 7.57 -18.23
CA ILE A 21 -3.23 6.55 -19.07
C ILE A 21 -4.70 6.93 -19.20
N LYS A 22 -5.18 7.24 -20.40
CA LYS A 22 -6.56 7.70 -20.63
C LYS A 22 -7.57 6.71 -20.05
N GLY A 23 -8.39 7.18 -19.11
CA GLY A 23 -9.42 6.37 -18.45
C GLY A 23 -8.93 5.45 -17.34
N VAL A 24 -7.62 5.44 -17.02
CA VAL A 24 -7.02 4.59 -15.97
C VAL A 24 -6.23 5.41 -14.97
N VAL A 25 -5.26 6.22 -15.43
CA VAL A 25 -4.39 7.03 -14.57
C VAL A 25 -4.48 8.49 -15.01
N ALA A 26 -4.85 9.36 -14.08
CA ALA A 26 -4.95 10.79 -14.35
C ALA A 26 -3.59 11.38 -14.78
N ARG A 27 -3.64 12.43 -15.60
CA ARG A 27 -2.44 13.20 -15.97
C ARG A 27 -1.76 13.72 -14.71
N ASN A 28 -0.44 13.63 -14.64
CA ASN A 28 0.36 14.04 -13.48
C ASN A 28 0.06 13.31 -12.16
N ALA A 29 -0.65 12.19 -12.16
CA ALA A 29 -0.80 11.38 -10.95
C ALA A 29 0.58 10.95 -10.43
N ARG A 30 0.80 11.08 -9.12
CA ARG A 30 2.03 10.67 -8.43
C ARG A 30 1.63 9.70 -7.32
N PRO A 31 2.13 8.45 -7.34
CA PRO A 31 2.01 7.57 -6.18
C PRO A 31 2.74 8.19 -5.00
N GLU A 32 2.11 8.14 -3.84
CA GLU A 32 2.68 8.57 -2.58
C GLU A 32 2.83 7.36 -1.67
N LEU A 33 3.95 7.31 -0.93
CA LEU A 33 4.15 6.31 0.09
C LEU A 33 3.19 6.61 1.25
N VAL A 34 2.25 5.69 1.52
CA VAL A 34 1.33 5.82 2.66
C VAL A 34 2.05 5.49 3.96
N GLN A 35 2.70 4.32 4.02
CA GLN A 35 3.49 3.87 5.16
C GLN A 35 4.45 2.75 4.74
N GLU A 36 5.56 2.61 5.44
CA GLU A 36 6.56 1.54 5.28
C GLU A 36 6.78 0.78 6.61
N GLY A 37 7.66 -0.23 6.60
CA GLY A 37 7.99 -1.04 7.78
C GLY A 37 7.20 -2.35 7.91
N PHE A 38 6.43 -2.72 6.88
CA PHE A 38 5.83 -4.04 6.73
C PHE A 38 6.82 -5.03 6.10
N MET A 39 6.61 -6.32 6.30
CA MET A 39 7.53 -7.35 5.78
C MET A 39 7.19 -7.74 4.35
N PHE A 40 5.91 -8.02 4.07
CA PHE A 40 5.44 -8.38 2.73
C PHE A 40 3.93 -8.12 2.61
N THR A 41 3.57 -6.92 2.15
CA THR A 41 2.17 -6.49 2.01
C THR A 41 1.48 -7.19 0.84
N GLU A 42 0.27 -7.70 1.08
CA GLU A 42 -0.51 -8.46 0.09
C GLU A 42 -2.03 -8.25 0.25
N GLY A 43 -2.76 -8.69 -0.78
CA GLY A 43 -4.22 -8.86 -0.74
C GLY A 43 -5.04 -7.64 -0.27
N PRO A 44 -4.79 -6.40 -0.73
CA PRO A 44 -5.59 -5.26 -0.29
C PRO A 44 -7.05 -5.40 -0.75
N VAL A 45 -8.00 -5.07 0.14
CA VAL A 45 -9.43 -4.97 -0.18
C VAL A 45 -10.01 -3.66 0.34
N GLY A 46 -10.54 -2.85 -0.57
CA GLY A 46 -11.16 -1.56 -0.24
C GLY A 46 -12.47 -1.72 0.52
N THR A 47 -12.75 -0.79 1.42
CA THR A 47 -13.99 -0.74 2.22
C THR A 47 -14.89 0.40 1.77
N ALA A 48 -16.20 0.29 2.01
CA ALA A 48 -17.19 1.27 1.53
C ALA A 48 -17.00 2.68 2.12
N ASP A 49 -16.31 2.81 3.26
CA ASP A 49 -15.97 4.07 3.91
C ASP A 49 -14.68 4.72 3.37
N GLY A 50 -14.07 4.15 2.32
CA GLY A 50 -12.86 4.69 1.69
C GLY A 50 -11.54 4.22 2.33
N GLY A 51 -11.60 3.30 3.29
CA GLY A 51 -10.42 2.59 3.81
C GLY A 51 -10.06 1.33 3.01
N LEU A 52 -9.17 0.51 3.57
CA LEU A 52 -8.88 -0.84 3.08
C LEU A 52 -8.33 -1.75 4.17
N TYR A 53 -8.54 -3.05 4.03
CA TYR A 53 -7.76 -4.07 4.73
C TYR A 53 -6.59 -4.52 3.85
N PHE A 54 -5.50 -4.96 4.48
CA PHE A 54 -4.37 -5.59 3.78
C PHE A 54 -3.65 -6.57 4.70
N SER A 55 -3.00 -7.57 4.11
CA SER A 55 -2.22 -8.57 4.83
C SER A 55 -0.73 -8.20 4.83
N ASP A 56 -0.02 -8.58 5.88
CA ASP A 56 1.44 -8.59 5.97
C ASP A 56 1.86 -10.03 6.30
N ILE A 57 2.31 -10.76 5.28
CA ILE A 57 2.37 -12.22 5.34
C ILE A 57 3.69 -12.74 5.92
N MET A 58 4.78 -12.62 5.18
CA MET A 58 6.04 -13.31 5.48
C MET A 58 6.69 -12.73 6.74
N GLY A 59 6.61 -13.46 7.84
CA GLY A 59 7.23 -13.10 9.13
C GLY A 59 6.37 -12.22 10.05
N ALA A 60 5.37 -11.51 9.52
CA ALA A 60 4.48 -10.69 10.32
C ALA A 60 3.20 -11.42 10.75
N ASP A 61 2.63 -12.25 9.86
CA ASP A 61 1.40 -13.03 10.05
C ASP A 61 0.22 -12.21 10.62
N LYS A 62 -0.06 -11.07 9.98
CA LYS A 62 -1.05 -10.08 10.41
C LYS A 62 -1.91 -9.58 9.26
N THR A 63 -3.14 -9.20 9.58
CA THR A 63 -4.01 -8.37 8.75
C THR A 63 -4.18 -7.02 9.44
N TYR A 64 -4.08 -5.94 8.68
CA TYR A 64 -4.24 -4.57 9.13
C TYR A 64 -5.46 -3.90 8.49
N ARG A 65 -5.95 -2.84 9.11
CA ARG A 65 -6.95 -1.92 8.58
C ARG A 65 -6.33 -0.53 8.45
N LEU A 66 -6.37 0.03 7.24
CA LEU A 66 -6.21 1.46 6.97
C LEU A 66 -7.62 2.09 6.96
N ASP A 67 -7.86 3.07 7.82
CA ASP A 67 -9.09 3.86 7.78
C ASP A 67 -8.98 5.07 6.85
N SER A 68 -10.11 5.75 6.59
CA SER A 68 -10.17 6.91 5.71
C SER A 68 -9.46 8.16 6.25
N SER A 69 -9.03 8.14 7.51
CA SER A 69 -8.18 9.19 8.09
C SER A 69 -6.68 8.95 7.87
N GLY A 70 -6.33 7.80 7.29
CA GLY A 70 -4.94 7.40 7.05
C GLY A 70 -4.32 6.58 8.19
N LYS A 71 -5.10 6.20 9.21
CA LYS A 71 -4.57 5.46 10.35
C LYS A 71 -4.56 3.95 10.07
N ILE A 72 -3.41 3.32 10.28
CA ILE A 72 -3.24 1.88 10.21
C ILE A 72 -3.35 1.25 11.60
N THR A 73 -4.18 0.22 11.74
CA THR A 73 -4.38 -0.53 12.97
C THR A 73 -4.34 -2.04 12.73
N LEU A 74 -3.88 -2.81 13.71
CA LEU A 74 -3.93 -4.27 13.65
C LEU A 74 -5.39 -4.72 13.69
N TYR A 75 -5.80 -5.50 12.69
CA TYR A 75 -7.12 -6.11 12.64
C TYR A 75 -7.10 -7.54 13.20
N ARG A 76 -6.14 -8.37 12.76
CA ARG A 76 -5.96 -9.75 13.23
C ARG A 76 -4.48 -10.15 13.18
N SER A 77 -4.03 -10.92 14.14
CA SER A 77 -2.72 -11.61 14.13
C SER A 77 -2.93 -13.13 14.10
N ASN A 78 -1.86 -13.90 13.90
CA ASN A 78 -1.90 -15.36 13.82
C ASN A 78 -2.87 -15.81 12.72
N THR A 79 -2.62 -15.32 11.51
CA THR A 79 -3.51 -15.44 10.36
C THR A 79 -3.19 -16.65 9.49
N ASN A 80 -2.23 -17.50 9.90
CA ASN A 80 -1.78 -18.65 9.13
C ASN A 80 -1.35 -18.26 7.70
N GLY A 81 -0.63 -17.14 7.58
CA GLY A 81 -0.21 -16.61 6.29
C GLY A 81 -1.37 -16.23 5.39
N THR A 82 -2.39 -15.55 5.92
CA THR A 82 -3.51 -15.04 5.11
C THR A 82 -2.99 -14.08 4.06
N ASN A 83 -3.18 -14.40 2.78
CA ASN A 83 -2.81 -13.51 1.67
C ASN A 83 -4.06 -12.75 1.18
N GLY A 84 -4.76 -13.31 0.19
CA GLY A 84 -5.87 -12.64 -0.47
C GLY A 84 -7.04 -12.40 0.47
N LEU A 85 -7.62 -11.21 0.41
CA LEU A 85 -8.76 -10.78 1.20
C LEU A 85 -9.95 -10.45 0.30
N ALA A 86 -11.16 -10.67 0.80
CA ALA A 86 -12.39 -10.19 0.19
C ALA A 86 -13.44 -9.82 1.26
N LEU A 87 -14.34 -8.92 0.91
CA LEU A 87 -15.49 -8.57 1.74
C LEU A 87 -16.75 -9.21 1.16
N LEU A 88 -17.51 -9.88 2.01
CA LEU A 88 -18.86 -10.30 1.71
C LEU A 88 -19.82 -9.10 1.74
N ARG A 89 -21.03 -9.28 1.21
CA ARG A 89 -22.05 -8.21 1.10
C ARG A 89 -22.44 -7.60 2.44
N ASP A 90 -22.35 -8.38 3.52
CA ASP A 90 -22.65 -7.95 4.89
C ASP A 90 -21.45 -7.28 5.59
N GLY A 91 -20.32 -7.14 4.89
CA GLY A 91 -19.09 -6.58 5.44
C GLY A 91 -18.18 -7.58 6.14
N THR A 92 -18.52 -8.88 6.16
CA THR A 92 -17.64 -9.91 6.70
C THR A 92 -16.36 -10.01 5.86
N LEU A 93 -15.20 -9.92 6.52
CA LEU A 93 -13.90 -10.14 5.88
C LEU A 93 -13.59 -11.64 5.81
N ILE A 94 -13.31 -12.13 4.61
CA ILE A 94 -12.79 -13.49 4.37
C ILE A 94 -11.36 -13.40 3.83
N GLY A 95 -10.54 -14.39 4.19
CA GLY A 95 -9.13 -14.45 3.81
C GLY A 95 -8.72 -15.86 3.39
N ALA A 96 -7.81 -15.96 2.43
CA ALA A 96 -7.19 -17.21 2.02
C ALA A 96 -5.94 -17.48 2.87
N GLU A 97 -6.03 -18.40 3.82
CA GLU A 97 -4.91 -18.82 4.67
C GLU A 97 -3.94 -19.70 3.86
N GLY A 98 -2.68 -19.27 3.73
CA GLY A 98 -1.66 -20.03 3.01
C GLY A 98 -1.18 -21.28 3.74
N THR A 99 -1.27 -21.29 5.08
CA THR A 99 -0.85 -22.41 5.92
C THR A 99 -1.94 -22.91 6.87
N GLY A 100 -3.19 -22.49 6.66
CA GLY A 100 -4.35 -23.00 7.38
C GLY A 100 -4.58 -24.49 7.06
N LYS A 101 -5.14 -25.24 8.02
CA LYS A 101 -5.45 -26.67 7.89
C LYS A 101 -6.94 -26.92 7.83
#